data_AF-A0A1Q8R034-F1
#
_entry.id   AF-A0A1Q8R034-F1
#
_cell.length_a   1.000
_cell.length_b   1.000
_cell.length_c   1.000
_cell.angle_alpha   90.00
_cell.angle_beta   90.00
_cell.angle_gamma   90.00
#
_symmetry.space_group_name_H-M   'P 1'
#
loop_
_entity.id
_entity.type
_entity.pdbx_description
1 polymer ?
#
loop_
_entity_poly.entity_id
_entity_poly.type
_entity_poly.pdbx_seq_one_letter_code
_entity_poly.pdbx_strand_id
1 'polypeptide(L)'
;MFKKFMLNCRQVSQHFEWILLGSVLLLLAMFIGVIWANSHPSWETWQINYYRSQVVQLDRKIMATQNPVLRGDLEQQRKNMKGKQPEIRSLTLPNGTVERCQTCHLGIEEISDSHPTETFGCVVCHGGNALSLDQDQAHAGMYGAGHPGQLEVSQLSCGSQNSNGQCHSGHARSEDNQVDLVPTSLMANKGGELSMVRYMRGLDVSPKISVKSGGTASQVPTPLNGQPLEQNLQHNCLELCHQSKGKLPWLDSSANGCESCHVLTNWNHTYQGQDVTIPKSEVGHGLTHRLTTQIPFTQCNQCHNQGMPDLYNIQFKARPDLARVKVSSGPNQESLDDRLQNAYQPGMVFTQCEVELDCIDCHTRQDVMGDGHLYAWEYQTVKIQCFDCHGTKKTTPAARTVSSLDDLAFEEEQVNPNFPRLKIGDQLLKTAKGEELPYIRRDAEGWVLNSKVKGERYLIPLVNGSACQQDPKRQTSNDCHKCHDVSGNLVK
;
A
#
# COMPACT_ATOMS: atom_id res chain seq x y z
N MET A 1 14.75 76.66 33.56
CA MET A 1 13.82 75.50 33.54
C MET A 1 12.98 75.40 32.26
N PHE A 2 12.42 76.49 31.72
CA PHE A 2 11.54 76.46 30.54
C PHE A 2 12.13 75.93 29.23
N LYS A 3 13.41 76.21 28.91
CA LYS A 3 14.06 75.70 27.69
C LYS A 3 14.23 74.17 27.65
N LYS A 4 14.41 73.53 28.81
CA LYS A 4 14.60 72.07 28.91
C LYS A 4 13.28 71.31 28.70
N PHE A 5 12.15 71.94 29.02
CA PHE A 5 10.81 71.38 28.84
C PHE A 5 10.36 71.44 27.36
N MET A 6 10.67 72.52 26.64
CA MET A 6 10.37 72.63 25.21
C MET A 6 11.21 71.70 24.33
N LEU A 7 12.49 71.46 24.67
CA LEU A 7 13.31 70.47 23.94
C LEU A 7 12.71 69.06 24.06
N ASN A 8 12.21 68.70 25.24
CA ASN A 8 11.61 67.39 25.51
C ASN A 8 10.32 67.17 24.70
N CYS A 9 9.47 68.21 24.57
CA CYS A 9 8.25 68.14 23.75
C CYS A 9 8.54 67.96 22.25
N ARG A 10 9.58 68.63 21.73
CA ARG A 10 9.97 68.53 20.31
C ARG A 10 10.58 67.17 19.97
N GLN A 11 11.33 66.59 20.91
CA GLN A 11 11.90 65.26 20.78
C GLN A 11 10.83 64.17 20.79
N VAL A 12 9.83 64.29 21.69
CA VAL A 12 8.67 63.37 21.75
C VAL A 12 7.81 63.46 20.47
N SER A 13 7.60 64.66 19.94
CA SER A 13 6.90 64.86 18.66
C SER A 13 7.64 64.23 17.48
N GLN A 14 8.96 64.39 17.39
CA GLN A 14 9.77 63.73 16.37
C GLN A 14 9.73 62.21 16.50
N HIS A 15 9.86 61.66 17.71
CA HIS A 15 9.75 60.21 17.91
C HIS A 15 8.37 59.67 17.51
N PHE A 16 7.30 60.42 17.76
CA PHE A 16 5.95 60.05 17.33
C PHE A 16 5.79 60.10 15.81
N GLU A 17 6.35 61.12 15.14
CA GLU A 17 6.39 61.20 13.67
C GLU A 17 7.16 60.04 13.04
N TRP A 18 8.33 59.67 13.58
CA TRP A 18 9.11 58.53 13.09
C TRP A 18 8.39 57.18 13.29
N ILE A 19 7.67 57.01 14.41
CA ILE A 19 6.85 55.81 14.66
C ILE A 19 5.68 55.75 13.68
N LEU A 20 5.01 56.87 13.40
CA LEU A 20 3.93 56.95 12.43
C LEU A 20 4.42 56.66 11.00
N LEU A 21 5.55 57.25 10.61
CA LEU A 21 6.16 57.02 9.30
C LEU A 21 6.61 55.57 9.14
N GLY A 22 7.24 55.00 10.17
CA GLY A 22 7.61 53.59 10.21
C GLY A 22 6.40 52.66 10.11
N SER A 23 5.30 52.98 10.81
CA SER A 23 4.06 52.21 10.77
C SER A 23 3.39 52.27 9.39
N VAL A 24 3.35 53.45 8.76
CA VAL A 24 2.79 53.64 7.41
C VAL A 24 3.63 52.90 6.37
N LEU A 25 4.97 52.95 6.45
CA LEU A 25 5.85 52.21 5.56
C LEU A 25 5.70 50.69 5.72
N LEU A 26 5.51 50.21 6.96
CA LEU A 26 5.30 48.80 7.25
C LEU A 26 3.95 48.32 6.70
N LEU A 27 2.88 49.12 6.86
CA LEU A 27 1.57 48.85 6.24
C LEU A 27 1.64 48.87 4.71
N LEU A 28 2.36 49.81 4.10
CA LEU A 28 2.60 49.86 2.66
C LEU A 28 3.37 48.63 2.17
N ALA A 29 4.43 48.24 2.88
CA ALA A 29 5.21 47.05 2.55
C ALA A 29 4.35 45.77 2.67
N MET A 30 3.51 45.66 3.71
CA MET A 30 2.55 44.57 3.84
C MET A 30 1.53 44.57 2.70
N PHE A 31 0.98 45.74 2.34
CA PHE A 31 -0.01 45.86 1.27
C PHE A 31 0.58 45.50 -0.11
N ILE A 32 1.80 45.97 -0.39
CA ILE A 32 2.55 45.59 -1.60
C ILE A 32 2.86 44.08 -1.58
N GLY A 33 3.27 43.53 -0.44
CA GLY A 33 3.52 42.09 -0.28
C GLY A 33 2.27 41.25 -0.56
N VAL A 34 1.09 41.68 -0.09
CA VAL A 34 -0.19 41.02 -0.36
C VAL A 34 -0.56 41.09 -1.84
N ILE A 35 -0.41 42.26 -2.49
CA ILE A 35 -0.66 42.39 -3.94
C ILE A 35 0.29 41.50 -4.73
N TRP A 36 1.56 41.44 -4.36
CA TRP A 36 2.56 40.61 -5.03
C TRP A 36 2.27 39.12 -4.88
N ALA A 37 1.95 38.65 -3.66
CA ALA A 37 1.56 37.27 -3.41
C ALA A 37 0.28 36.88 -4.16
N ASN A 38 -0.71 37.77 -4.23
CA ASN A 38 -1.97 37.52 -4.92
C ASN A 38 -1.85 37.59 -6.46
N SER A 39 -0.78 38.19 -6.98
CA SER A 39 -0.49 38.27 -8.42
C SER A 39 0.43 37.16 -8.95
N HIS A 40 1.00 36.34 -8.05
CA HIS A 40 1.86 35.21 -8.41
C HIS A 40 1.51 33.99 -7.55
N PRO A 41 0.30 33.41 -7.74
CA PRO A 41 -0.14 32.31 -6.91
C PRO A 41 0.75 31.08 -7.12
N SER A 42 0.99 30.34 -6.04
CA SER A 42 1.93 29.21 -6.02
C SER A 42 1.61 28.13 -7.06
N TRP A 43 0.33 27.92 -7.38
CA TRP A 43 -0.12 26.95 -8.38
C TRP A 43 0.42 27.22 -9.79
N GLU A 44 0.60 28.49 -10.18
CA GLU A 44 1.20 28.81 -11.50
C GLU A 44 2.63 28.31 -11.58
N THR A 45 3.38 28.46 -10.48
CA THR A 45 4.77 27.98 -10.39
C THR A 45 4.83 26.46 -10.56
N TRP A 46 3.89 25.72 -9.96
CA TRP A 46 3.80 24.27 -10.13
C TRP A 46 3.55 23.87 -11.59
N GLN A 47 2.62 24.52 -12.28
CA GLN A 47 2.37 24.23 -13.69
C GLN A 47 3.57 24.58 -14.59
N ILE A 48 4.23 25.71 -14.35
CA ILE A 48 5.45 26.10 -15.08
C ILE A 48 6.54 25.05 -14.89
N ASN A 49 6.72 24.57 -13.65
CA ASN A 49 7.71 23.53 -13.33
C ASN A 49 7.36 22.21 -14.02
N TYR A 50 6.08 21.84 -14.07
CA TYR A 50 5.61 20.67 -14.82
C TYR A 50 5.91 20.82 -16.33
N TYR A 51 5.54 21.93 -16.97
CA TYR A 51 5.81 22.11 -18.40
C TYR A 51 7.31 22.08 -18.71
N ARG A 52 8.15 22.67 -17.84
CA ARG A 52 9.61 22.58 -17.96
C ARG A 52 10.11 21.15 -17.82
N SER A 53 9.61 20.38 -16.85
CA SER A 53 10.02 18.99 -16.64
C SER A 53 9.68 18.12 -17.86
N GLN A 54 8.51 18.32 -18.46
CA GLN A 54 8.08 17.62 -19.68
C GLN A 54 8.95 17.99 -20.88
N VAL A 55 9.32 19.25 -21.05
CA VAL A 55 10.26 19.68 -22.11
C VAL A 55 11.61 18.96 -21.95
N VAL A 56 12.16 18.87 -20.75
CA VAL A 56 13.43 18.16 -20.48
C VAL A 56 13.31 16.66 -20.76
N GLN A 57 12.18 16.03 -20.46
CA GLN A 57 11.94 14.62 -20.83
C GLN A 57 11.85 14.43 -22.35
N LEU A 58 11.16 15.32 -23.06
CA LEU A 58 11.03 15.26 -24.51
C LEU A 58 12.38 15.49 -25.21
N ASP A 59 13.19 16.43 -24.75
CA ASP A 59 14.54 16.65 -25.30
C ASP A 59 15.42 15.40 -25.17
N ARG A 60 15.36 14.69 -24.03
CA ARG A 60 16.05 13.39 -23.86
C ARG A 60 15.56 12.34 -24.86
N LYS A 61 14.24 12.22 -25.08
CA LYS A 61 13.66 11.28 -26.06
C LYS A 61 14.06 11.62 -27.51
N ILE A 62 14.09 12.91 -27.86
CA ILE A 62 14.50 13.41 -29.19
C ILE A 62 15.96 13.06 -29.50
N MET A 63 16.84 13.21 -28.50
CA MET A 63 18.24 12.84 -28.61
C MET A 63 18.46 11.33 -28.73
N ALA A 64 17.63 10.53 -28.06
CA ALA A 64 17.74 9.07 -28.06
C ALA A 64 17.19 8.38 -29.33
N THR A 65 16.19 8.97 -30.00
CA THR A 65 15.58 8.34 -31.18
C THR A 65 16.40 8.55 -32.45
N GLN A 66 16.49 7.52 -33.30
CA GLN A 66 17.03 7.61 -34.67
C GLN A 66 15.92 7.66 -35.74
N ASN A 67 14.66 7.42 -35.35
CA ASN A 67 13.53 7.43 -36.26
C ASN A 67 13.10 8.88 -36.57
N PRO A 68 13.13 9.33 -37.84
CA PRO A 68 12.84 10.72 -38.21
C PRO A 68 11.37 11.10 -38.01
N VAL A 69 10.42 10.18 -38.21
CA VAL A 69 8.99 10.43 -38.00
C VAL A 69 8.73 10.65 -36.51
N LEU A 70 9.21 9.73 -35.67
CA LEU A 70 9.09 9.85 -34.22
C LEU A 70 9.78 11.11 -33.69
N ARG A 71 10.96 11.47 -34.24
CA ARG A 71 11.65 12.71 -33.88
C ARG A 71 10.78 13.94 -34.18
N GLY A 72 10.18 14.01 -35.36
CA GLY A 72 9.28 15.11 -35.74
C GLY A 72 8.09 15.25 -34.78
N ASP A 73 7.45 14.13 -34.42
CA ASP A 73 6.34 14.12 -33.46
C ASP A 73 6.75 14.63 -32.08
N LEU A 74 7.90 14.17 -31.57
CA LEU A 74 8.44 14.60 -30.27
C LEU A 74 8.81 16.09 -30.27
N GLU A 75 9.40 16.60 -31.36
CA GLU A 75 9.72 18.02 -31.50
C GLU A 75 8.47 18.90 -31.49
N GLN A 76 7.39 18.45 -32.13
CA GLN A 76 6.10 19.13 -32.11
C GLN A 76 5.50 19.13 -30.69
N GLN A 77 5.51 17.99 -29.99
CA GLN A 77 5.07 17.91 -28.59
C GLN A 77 5.86 18.86 -27.69
N ARG A 78 7.19 18.93 -27.87
CA ARG A 78 8.05 19.85 -27.11
C ARG A 78 7.69 21.31 -27.38
N LYS A 79 7.45 21.67 -28.65
CA LYS A 79 7.03 23.04 -29.02
C LYS A 79 5.70 23.39 -28.35
N ASN A 80 4.74 22.46 -28.34
CA ASN A 80 3.46 22.65 -27.66
C ASN A 80 3.66 22.87 -26.15
N MET A 81 4.54 22.09 -25.49
CA MET A 81 4.82 22.25 -24.06
C MET A 81 5.53 23.56 -23.72
N LYS A 82 6.45 24.04 -24.56
CA LYS A 82 7.09 25.36 -24.36
C LYS A 82 6.11 26.53 -24.46
N GLY A 83 5.04 26.38 -25.24
CA GLY A 83 4.02 27.41 -25.43
C GLY A 83 2.86 27.37 -24.42
N LYS A 84 2.76 26.31 -23.60
CA LYS A 84 1.70 26.17 -22.59
C LYS A 84 1.81 27.27 -21.55
N GLN A 85 0.67 27.93 -21.29
CA GLN A 85 0.52 28.89 -20.20
C GLN A 85 -0.17 28.22 -19.01
N PRO A 86 0.10 28.66 -17.77
CA PRO A 86 -0.65 28.21 -16.60
C PRO A 86 -2.14 28.51 -16.75
N GLU A 87 -2.97 27.56 -16.38
CA GLU A 87 -4.43 27.73 -16.37
C GLU A 87 -5.06 26.95 -15.23
N ILE A 88 -6.14 27.48 -14.66
CA ILE A 88 -6.90 26.76 -13.64
C ILE A 88 -7.56 25.55 -14.30
N ARG A 89 -7.26 24.35 -13.78
CA ARG A 89 -7.87 23.10 -14.21
C ARG A 89 -9.06 22.82 -13.30
N SER A 90 -10.23 22.66 -13.90
CA SER A 90 -11.44 22.24 -13.19
C SER A 90 -11.88 20.90 -13.75
N LEU A 91 -12.11 19.94 -12.86
CA LEU A 91 -12.73 18.66 -13.14
C LEU A 91 -14.19 18.74 -12.68
N THR A 92 -15.12 18.41 -13.56
CA THR A 92 -16.55 18.33 -13.22
C THR A 92 -16.96 16.86 -13.15
N LEU A 93 -17.34 16.41 -11.96
CA LEU A 93 -17.76 15.04 -11.69
C LEU A 93 -19.18 14.77 -12.21
N PRO A 94 -19.61 13.50 -12.36
CA PRO A 94 -20.94 13.15 -12.87
C PRO A 94 -22.11 13.75 -12.09
N ASN A 95 -21.92 14.04 -10.80
CA ASN A 95 -22.93 14.70 -9.94
C ASN A 95 -22.93 16.24 -10.04
N GLY A 96 -22.07 16.82 -10.88
CA GLY A 96 -21.93 18.26 -11.08
C GLY A 96 -20.98 18.96 -10.11
N THR A 97 -20.41 18.25 -9.13
CA THR A 97 -19.38 18.81 -8.23
C THR A 97 -18.12 19.14 -9.03
N VAL A 98 -17.47 20.24 -8.67
CA VAL A 98 -16.24 20.71 -9.32
C VAL A 98 -15.06 20.59 -8.37
N GLU A 99 -13.95 20.05 -8.87
CA GLU A 99 -12.68 20.00 -8.17
C GLU A 99 -11.56 20.67 -8.97
N ARG A 100 -10.54 21.19 -8.28
CA ARG A 100 -9.42 21.93 -8.86
C ARG A 100 -8.04 21.42 -8.46
N CYS A 101 -7.95 20.25 -7.83
CA CYS A 101 -6.70 19.66 -7.35
C CYS A 101 -5.64 19.53 -8.46
N GLN A 102 -6.06 19.16 -9.67
CA GLN A 102 -5.20 19.07 -10.85
C GLN A 102 -4.68 20.42 -11.36
N THR A 103 -5.07 21.55 -10.75
CA THR A 103 -4.43 22.84 -11.02
C THR A 103 -3.00 22.85 -10.51
N CYS A 104 -2.74 22.27 -9.33
CA CYS A 104 -1.39 22.14 -8.76
C CYS A 104 -0.76 20.80 -9.14
N HIS A 105 -1.53 19.71 -8.99
CA HIS A 105 -1.08 18.33 -9.17
C HIS A 105 -1.11 17.89 -10.65
N LEU A 106 -0.53 18.69 -11.54
CA LEU A 106 -0.43 18.33 -12.95
C LEU A 106 0.53 17.15 -13.12
N GLY A 107 0.07 16.12 -13.82
CA GLY A 107 0.85 14.92 -14.08
C GLY A 107 0.77 13.86 -12.97
N ILE A 108 -0.05 14.06 -11.94
CA ILE A 108 -0.42 12.98 -11.03
C ILE A 108 -1.02 11.81 -11.82
N GLU A 109 -0.63 10.58 -11.48
CA GLU A 109 -1.09 9.41 -12.20
C GLU A 109 -2.57 9.10 -11.91
N GLU A 110 -3.26 8.58 -12.92
CA GLU A 110 -4.58 7.98 -12.75
C GLU A 110 -4.49 6.80 -11.78
N ILE A 111 -5.33 6.81 -10.75
CA ILE A 111 -5.17 5.91 -9.59
C ILE A 111 -5.43 4.45 -9.96
N SER A 112 -6.48 4.15 -10.73
CA SER A 112 -6.74 2.82 -11.29
C SER A 112 -7.97 2.86 -12.22
N ASP A 113 -8.13 1.84 -13.06
CA ASP A 113 -9.30 1.72 -13.93
C ASP A 113 -10.61 1.52 -13.16
N SER A 114 -10.54 0.99 -11.93
CA SER A 114 -11.70 0.86 -11.02
C SER A 114 -12.05 2.17 -10.31
N HIS A 115 -11.15 3.15 -10.31
CA HIS A 115 -11.32 4.43 -9.64
C HIS A 115 -10.95 5.60 -10.57
N PRO A 116 -11.56 5.73 -11.75
CA PRO A 116 -11.19 6.79 -12.68
C PRO A 116 -11.45 8.17 -12.07
N THR A 117 -10.44 9.02 -12.13
CA THR A 117 -10.44 10.38 -11.55
C THR A 117 -11.61 11.19 -12.09
N GLU A 118 -11.97 11.03 -13.36
CA GLU A 118 -13.11 11.73 -13.97
C GLU A 118 -14.48 11.37 -13.36
N THR A 119 -14.59 10.21 -12.71
CA THR A 119 -15.82 9.74 -12.07
C THR A 119 -15.86 10.09 -10.59
N PHE A 120 -14.73 9.93 -9.89
CA PHE A 120 -14.66 10.00 -8.44
C PHE A 120 -14.06 11.30 -7.90
N GLY A 121 -13.19 11.95 -8.67
CA GLY A 121 -12.38 13.07 -8.20
C GLY A 121 -11.31 12.63 -7.19
N CYS A 122 -10.69 13.62 -6.57
CA CYS A 122 -9.64 13.48 -5.56
C CYS A 122 -10.22 13.56 -4.14
N VAL A 123 -11.22 14.40 -3.91
CA VAL A 123 -11.68 14.76 -2.55
C VAL A 123 -12.48 13.65 -1.89
N VAL A 124 -13.15 12.78 -2.65
CA VAL A 124 -13.84 11.61 -2.08
C VAL A 124 -12.89 10.69 -1.31
N CYS A 125 -11.66 10.54 -1.81
CA CYS A 125 -10.63 9.73 -1.16
C CYS A 125 -9.81 10.55 -0.17
N HIS A 126 -9.34 11.73 -0.57
CA HIS A 126 -8.36 12.49 0.21
C HIS A 126 -8.97 13.50 1.18
N GLY A 127 -10.24 13.86 1.07
CA GLY A 127 -10.81 15.01 1.78
C GLY A 127 -10.26 16.34 1.26
N GLY A 128 -10.25 17.37 2.12
CA GLY A 128 -9.77 18.70 1.74
C GLY A 128 -10.82 19.60 1.06
N ASN A 129 -10.37 20.77 0.60
CA ASN A 129 -11.21 21.75 -0.09
C ASN A 129 -10.98 21.71 -1.61
N ALA A 130 -11.93 21.10 -2.31
CA ALA A 130 -11.90 20.88 -3.76
C ALA A 130 -11.72 22.15 -4.61
N LEU A 131 -12.12 23.32 -4.11
CA LEU A 131 -12.20 24.56 -4.91
C LEU A 131 -11.04 25.53 -4.64
N SER A 132 -10.32 25.34 -3.53
CA SER A 132 -9.22 26.23 -3.15
C SER A 132 -8.03 26.06 -4.07
N LEU A 133 -7.39 27.18 -4.40
CA LEU A 133 -6.08 27.23 -5.09
C LEU A 133 -4.95 27.65 -4.14
N ASP A 134 -5.30 27.98 -2.89
CA ASP A 134 -4.32 28.15 -1.82
C ASP A 134 -4.02 26.78 -1.20
N GLN A 135 -2.73 26.48 -1.04
CA GLN A 135 -2.24 25.17 -0.61
C GLN A 135 -2.78 24.77 0.77
N ASP A 136 -2.70 25.67 1.75
CA ASP A 136 -3.10 25.36 3.13
C ASP A 136 -4.61 25.18 3.22
N GLN A 137 -5.38 26.02 2.53
CA GLN A 137 -6.82 25.88 2.46
C GLN A 137 -7.27 24.66 1.66
N ALA A 138 -6.57 24.29 0.59
CA ALA A 138 -6.88 23.10 -0.22
C ALA A 138 -6.67 21.81 0.58
N HIS A 139 -5.58 21.75 1.36
CA HIS A 139 -5.25 20.57 2.17
C HIS A 139 -5.92 20.56 3.56
N ALA A 140 -6.61 21.64 3.94
CA ALA A 140 -7.34 21.71 5.20
C ALA A 140 -8.42 20.63 5.29
N GLY A 141 -8.29 19.71 6.25
CA GLY A 141 -9.25 18.62 6.45
C GLY A 141 -9.00 17.39 5.57
N MET A 142 -7.81 17.23 4.98
CA MET A 142 -7.44 15.98 4.32
C MET A 142 -7.41 14.80 5.29
N TYR A 143 -7.88 13.65 4.82
CA TYR A 143 -7.86 12.40 5.56
C TYR A 143 -6.45 11.84 5.64
N GLY A 144 -6.07 11.31 6.81
CA GLY A 144 -4.80 10.59 6.99
C GLY A 144 -3.54 11.39 6.66
N ALA A 145 -3.61 12.73 6.67
CA ALA A 145 -2.54 13.62 6.19
C ALA A 145 -2.09 13.31 4.74
N GLY A 146 -3.02 12.96 3.87
CA GLY A 146 -2.74 12.60 2.48
C GLY A 146 -2.66 11.09 2.22
N HIS A 147 -2.76 10.26 3.25
CA HIS A 147 -2.82 8.80 3.17
C HIS A 147 -4.23 8.29 3.45
N PRO A 148 -5.14 8.33 2.47
CA PRO A 148 -6.53 7.95 2.65
C PRO A 148 -6.74 6.47 3.00
N GLY A 149 -5.78 5.60 2.70
CA GLY A 149 -5.85 4.16 3.01
C GLY A 149 -5.45 3.80 4.45
N GLN A 150 -5.01 4.76 5.28
CA GLN A 150 -4.76 4.50 6.70
C GLN A 150 -6.02 3.95 7.37
N LEU A 151 -5.87 2.89 8.19
CA LEU A 151 -7.00 2.18 8.75
C LEU A 151 -7.92 3.09 9.58
N GLU A 152 -7.35 4.09 10.26
CA GLU A 152 -8.09 5.03 11.11
C GLU A 152 -9.03 5.98 10.33
N VAL A 153 -8.78 6.17 9.04
CA VAL A 153 -9.57 7.06 8.17
C VAL A 153 -10.18 6.35 6.96
N SER A 154 -9.84 5.09 6.73
CA SER A 154 -10.28 4.29 5.58
C SER A 154 -11.80 4.21 5.44
N GLN A 155 -12.56 4.29 6.55
CA GLN A 155 -14.02 4.39 6.55
C GLN A 155 -14.53 5.69 5.91
N LEU A 156 -13.81 6.80 6.06
CA LEU A 156 -14.17 8.09 5.49
C LEU A 156 -13.79 8.20 4.01
N SER A 157 -12.81 7.41 3.55
CA SER A 157 -12.27 7.40 2.20
C SER A 157 -12.73 6.16 1.41
N CYS A 158 -12.04 5.03 1.54
CA CYS A 158 -12.30 3.78 0.84
C CYS A 158 -13.66 3.15 1.18
N GLY A 159 -14.21 3.47 2.36
CA GLY A 159 -15.54 3.04 2.82
C GLY A 159 -16.60 4.14 2.71
N SER A 160 -16.27 5.27 2.07
CA SER A 160 -17.12 6.45 2.00
C SER A 160 -18.47 6.13 1.38
N GLN A 161 -19.52 6.66 2.01
CA GLN A 161 -20.88 6.64 1.49
C GLN A 161 -21.27 7.97 0.83
N ASN A 162 -20.36 8.95 0.84
CA ASN A 162 -20.58 10.31 0.34
C ASN A 162 -20.10 10.47 -1.11
N SER A 163 -20.21 9.42 -1.91
CA SER A 163 -19.76 9.40 -3.30
C SER A 163 -20.89 9.05 -4.26
N ASN A 164 -20.59 8.99 -5.56
CA ASN A 164 -21.54 8.55 -6.59
C ASN A 164 -21.86 7.05 -6.53
N GLY A 165 -21.25 6.31 -5.61
CA GLY A 165 -21.48 4.89 -5.40
C GLY A 165 -21.22 4.46 -3.97
N GLN A 166 -21.59 3.21 -3.68
CA GLN A 166 -21.20 2.55 -2.46
C GLN A 166 -19.76 2.02 -2.63
N CYS A 167 -18.84 2.52 -1.81
CA CYS A 167 -17.47 2.04 -1.75
C CYS A 167 -17.36 0.85 -0.77
N HIS A 168 -16.14 0.38 -0.46
CA HIS A 168 -15.80 -0.89 0.22
C HIS A 168 -16.28 -1.06 1.69
N SER A 169 -17.53 -0.68 2.00
CA SER A 169 -18.22 -0.85 3.28
C SER A 169 -19.76 -0.73 3.11
N GLY A 170 -20.51 -1.37 4.02
CA GLY A 170 -21.97 -1.39 4.05
C GLY A 170 -22.66 -2.29 3.01
N HIS A 171 -21.92 -3.05 2.20
CA HIS A 171 -22.45 -3.96 1.19
C HIS A 171 -23.08 -5.21 1.83
N ALA A 172 -24.00 -5.86 1.10
CA ALA A 172 -24.66 -7.08 1.58
C ALA A 172 -23.72 -8.29 1.66
N ARG A 173 -22.78 -8.41 0.71
CA ARG A 173 -21.75 -9.45 0.71
C ARG A 173 -20.59 -8.97 1.58
N SER A 174 -20.14 -9.80 2.52
CA SER A 174 -19.04 -9.43 3.42
C SER A 174 -17.74 -9.19 2.64
N GLU A 175 -17.59 -9.85 1.51
CA GLU A 175 -16.45 -9.76 0.61
C GLU A 175 -16.27 -8.39 -0.02
N ASP A 176 -17.31 -7.55 -0.07
CA ASP A 176 -17.27 -6.20 -0.61
C ASP A 176 -16.99 -5.14 0.49
N ASN A 177 -16.78 -5.58 1.73
CA ASN A 177 -16.62 -4.72 2.91
C ASN A 177 -15.18 -4.72 3.44
N GLN A 178 -14.20 -4.54 2.57
CA GLN A 178 -12.77 -4.68 2.92
C GLN A 178 -12.34 -3.72 4.03
N VAL A 179 -12.93 -2.52 4.11
CA VAL A 179 -12.64 -1.57 5.19
C VAL A 179 -13.02 -2.13 6.56
N ASP A 180 -14.10 -2.93 6.62
CA ASP A 180 -14.56 -3.58 7.83
C ASP A 180 -13.74 -4.86 8.15
N LEU A 181 -13.25 -5.55 7.12
CA LEU A 181 -12.51 -6.82 7.26
C LEU A 181 -11.04 -6.62 7.62
N VAL A 182 -10.32 -5.70 6.96
CA VAL A 182 -8.87 -5.53 7.10
C VAL A 182 -8.42 -5.35 8.56
N PRO A 183 -9.10 -4.55 9.40
CA PRO A 183 -8.75 -4.41 10.83
C PRO A 183 -8.82 -5.73 11.61
N THR A 184 -9.56 -6.74 11.13
CA THR A 184 -9.65 -8.06 11.79
C THR A 184 -8.48 -8.99 11.46
N SER A 185 -7.70 -8.68 10.42
CA SER A 185 -6.53 -9.48 10.04
C SER A 185 -5.44 -9.47 11.13
N LEU A 186 -4.71 -10.58 11.27
CA LEU A 186 -3.60 -10.67 12.22
C LEU A 186 -2.52 -9.61 11.97
N MET A 187 -2.27 -9.24 10.71
CA MET A 187 -1.31 -8.22 10.34
C MET A 187 -1.72 -6.81 10.77
N ALA A 188 -3.01 -6.49 10.69
CA ALA A 188 -3.53 -5.18 11.11
C ALA A 188 -3.57 -5.03 12.64
N ASN A 189 -4.17 -6.00 13.35
CA ASN A 189 -4.39 -5.85 14.79
C ASN A 189 -3.32 -6.46 15.69
N LYS A 190 -2.48 -7.39 15.23
CA LYS A 190 -1.46 -8.10 16.05
C LYS A 190 -1.98 -8.77 17.33
N GLY A 191 -3.30 -9.01 17.43
CA GLY A 191 -3.91 -9.60 18.63
C GLY A 191 -3.44 -11.02 18.92
N GLY A 192 -3.23 -11.83 17.87
CA GLY A 192 -2.66 -13.16 17.99
C GLY A 192 -1.20 -13.17 18.44
N GLU A 193 -0.39 -12.22 17.98
CA GLU A 193 1.00 -12.06 18.41
C GLU A 193 1.08 -11.76 19.91
N LEU A 194 0.29 -10.79 20.39
CA LEU A 194 0.20 -10.48 21.81
C LEU A 194 -0.31 -11.67 22.63
N SER A 195 -1.36 -12.32 22.17
CA SER A 195 -1.95 -13.51 22.80
C SER A 195 -0.92 -14.63 22.99
N MET A 196 -0.17 -14.95 21.93
CA MET A 196 0.84 -16.01 21.98
C MET A 196 2.01 -15.63 22.89
N VAL A 197 2.50 -14.39 22.82
CA VAL A 197 3.58 -13.92 23.73
C VAL A 197 3.16 -14.02 25.19
N ARG A 198 1.92 -13.63 25.53
CA ARG A 198 1.41 -13.73 26.90
C ARG A 198 1.31 -15.19 27.36
N TYR A 199 0.83 -16.09 26.50
CA TYR A 199 0.79 -17.52 26.78
C TYR A 199 2.20 -18.10 27.00
N MET A 200 3.14 -17.83 26.09
CA MET A 200 4.53 -18.33 26.20
C MET A 200 5.25 -17.82 27.46
N ARG A 201 4.87 -16.63 27.96
CA ARG A 201 5.41 -16.07 29.21
C ARG A 201 4.64 -16.50 30.47
N GLY A 202 3.65 -17.40 30.35
CA GLY A 202 2.88 -17.91 31.47
C GLY A 202 1.94 -16.87 32.12
N LEU A 203 1.70 -15.73 31.45
CA LEU A 203 0.75 -14.73 31.91
C LEU A 203 -0.71 -15.17 31.71
N ASP A 204 -0.95 -15.97 30.68
CA ASP A 204 -2.24 -16.56 30.39
C ASP A 204 -2.11 -18.10 30.33
N VAL A 205 -3.08 -18.81 30.89
CA VAL A 205 -3.12 -20.29 30.90
C VAL A 205 -3.41 -20.90 29.52
N SER A 206 -3.98 -20.10 28.62
CA SER A 206 -4.27 -20.45 27.23
C SER A 206 -4.24 -19.19 26.36
N PRO A 207 -3.92 -19.29 25.06
CA PRO A 207 -4.04 -18.18 24.13
C PRO A 207 -5.46 -17.57 24.16
N LYS A 208 -5.55 -16.23 24.21
CA LYS A 208 -6.82 -15.49 24.24
C LYS A 208 -6.64 -14.10 23.62
N ILE A 209 -7.68 -13.62 22.94
CA ILE A 209 -7.71 -12.28 22.36
C ILE A 209 -7.85 -11.23 23.46
N SER A 210 -6.95 -10.24 23.41
CA SER A 210 -6.96 -9.06 24.31
C SER A 210 -7.30 -7.75 23.57
N VAL A 211 -7.51 -7.83 22.26
CA VAL A 211 -7.78 -6.68 21.37
C VAL A 211 -9.27 -6.63 21.05
N LYS A 212 -9.84 -5.41 20.97
CA LYS A 212 -11.24 -5.20 20.55
C LYS A 212 -11.33 -5.08 19.03
N SER A 213 -12.52 -5.25 18.47
CA SER A 213 -12.75 -4.97 17.05
C SER A 213 -12.32 -3.54 16.70
N GLY A 214 -11.57 -3.37 15.60
CA GLY A 214 -10.98 -2.11 15.17
C GLY A 214 -9.79 -1.60 16.00
N GLY A 215 -9.42 -2.30 17.08
CA GLY A 215 -8.24 -1.97 17.88
C GLY A 215 -6.99 -2.72 17.42
N THR A 216 -5.84 -2.26 17.88
CA THR A 216 -4.55 -2.93 17.67
C THR A 216 -3.92 -3.35 19.00
N ALA A 217 -3.03 -4.35 18.97
CA ALA A 217 -2.35 -4.85 20.15
C ALA A 217 -1.45 -3.78 20.81
N SER A 218 -0.91 -2.83 20.03
CA SER A 218 -0.13 -1.70 20.55
C SER A 218 -0.97 -0.74 21.41
N GLN A 219 -2.30 -0.79 21.30
CA GLN A 219 -3.20 0.03 22.13
C GLN A 219 -3.61 -0.66 23.43
N VAL A 220 -3.23 -1.93 23.64
CA VAL A 220 -3.57 -2.66 24.86
C VAL A 220 -2.75 -2.09 26.02
N PRO A 221 -3.39 -1.58 27.08
CA PRO A 221 -2.67 -1.08 28.25
C PRO A 221 -1.94 -2.22 28.96
N THR A 222 -0.67 -2.00 29.33
CA THR A 222 0.16 -2.97 30.08
C THR A 222 0.11 -4.39 29.48
N PRO A 223 0.57 -4.59 28.22
CA PRO A 223 0.38 -5.85 27.50
C PRO A 223 1.03 -7.07 28.17
N LEU A 224 2.00 -6.86 29.07
CA LEU A 224 2.64 -7.89 29.89
C LEU A 224 2.39 -7.71 31.40
N ASN A 225 1.35 -6.97 31.79
CA ASN A 225 1.01 -6.66 33.18
C ASN A 225 2.18 -6.01 33.96
N GLY A 226 3.00 -5.17 33.29
CA GLY A 226 4.14 -4.49 33.91
C GLY A 226 5.39 -5.36 34.12
N GLN A 227 5.44 -6.57 33.52
CA GLN A 227 6.65 -7.39 33.55
C GLN A 227 7.82 -6.74 32.78
N PRO A 228 9.07 -7.15 33.07
CA PRO A 228 10.22 -6.77 32.25
C PRO A 228 9.99 -7.05 30.76
N LEU A 229 10.58 -6.23 29.90
CA LEU A 229 10.47 -6.30 28.44
C LEU A 229 9.11 -5.82 27.86
N GLU A 230 8.17 -5.31 28.66
CA GLU A 230 6.92 -4.75 28.15
C GLU A 230 7.14 -3.63 27.13
N GLN A 231 8.04 -2.69 27.44
CA GLN A 231 8.43 -1.64 26.49
C GLN A 231 9.09 -2.23 25.24
N ASN A 232 9.88 -3.30 25.38
CA ASN A 232 10.49 -3.95 24.22
C ASN A 232 9.41 -4.61 23.34
N LEU A 233 8.40 -5.25 23.94
CA LEU A 233 7.27 -5.81 23.19
C LEU A 233 6.53 -4.74 22.42
N GLN A 234 6.25 -3.61 23.07
CA GLN A 234 5.60 -2.48 22.45
C GLN A 234 6.38 -1.99 21.22
N HIS A 235 7.64 -1.59 21.40
CA HIS A 235 8.42 -0.93 20.34
C HIS A 235 9.02 -1.90 19.30
N ASN A 236 9.41 -3.13 19.69
CA ASN A 236 10.12 -4.06 18.81
C ASN A 236 9.23 -5.15 18.19
N CYS A 237 7.95 -5.22 18.59
CA CYS A 237 7.03 -6.23 18.07
C CYS A 237 5.69 -5.60 17.69
N LEU A 238 5.00 -4.95 18.65
CA LEU A 238 3.63 -4.50 18.44
C LEU A 238 3.55 -3.24 17.58
N GLU A 239 4.56 -2.37 17.59
CA GLU A 239 4.64 -1.15 16.75
C GLU A 239 5.43 -1.36 15.46
N LEU A 240 6.19 -2.46 15.32
CA LEU A 240 6.88 -2.77 14.06
C LEU A 240 5.92 -3.43 13.07
N CYS A 241 6.09 -3.10 11.78
CA CYS A 241 5.47 -3.79 10.63
C CYS A 241 3.93 -3.78 10.51
N HIS A 242 3.14 -3.37 11.51
CA HIS A 242 1.67 -3.38 11.36
C HIS A 242 1.18 -2.31 10.38
N GLN A 243 -0.03 -2.49 9.86
CA GLN A 243 -0.63 -1.61 8.86
C GLN A 243 -1.11 -0.25 9.43
N SER A 244 -1.00 0.00 10.73
CA SER A 244 -1.40 1.26 11.39
C SER A 244 -0.20 2.10 11.84
N LYS A 245 0.58 2.62 10.90
CA LYS A 245 1.77 3.49 11.12
C LYS A 245 3.01 2.77 11.63
N GLY A 246 3.10 1.46 11.44
CA GLY A 246 4.26 0.68 11.86
C GLY A 246 5.52 1.13 11.12
N LYS A 247 6.64 1.29 11.84
CA LYS A 247 7.92 1.78 11.29
C LYS A 247 9.01 0.76 11.51
N LEU A 248 9.83 0.46 10.49
CA LEU A 248 11.05 -0.32 10.67
C LEU A 248 12.24 0.59 11.00
N PRO A 249 13.15 0.21 11.92
CA PRO A 249 14.26 1.07 12.34
C PRO A 249 15.20 1.55 11.22
N TRP A 250 15.28 0.82 10.11
CA TRP A 250 16.13 1.13 8.94
C TRP A 250 15.34 1.60 7.72
N LEU A 251 14.07 1.95 7.90
CA LEU A 251 13.18 2.44 6.86
C LEU A 251 12.56 3.76 7.32
N ASP A 252 12.79 4.83 6.57
CA ASP A 252 12.23 6.15 6.85
C ASP A 252 10.83 6.33 6.26
N SER A 253 9.99 5.31 6.43
CA SER A 253 8.58 5.34 6.09
C SER A 253 7.76 4.47 7.04
N SER A 254 6.47 4.77 7.13
CA SER A 254 5.50 4.03 7.93
C SER A 254 4.51 3.30 7.02
N ALA A 255 4.00 2.17 7.48
CA ALA A 255 2.88 1.48 6.83
C ALA A 255 1.57 2.28 7.01
N ASN A 256 0.82 2.46 5.93
CA ASN A 256 -0.37 3.30 5.84
C ASN A 256 -1.61 2.51 5.40
N GLY A 257 -1.97 1.48 6.16
CA GLY A 257 -3.17 0.68 5.93
C GLY A 257 -3.15 -0.02 4.57
N CYS A 258 -4.22 0.17 3.81
CA CYS A 258 -4.41 -0.40 2.47
C CYS A 258 -3.25 -0.05 1.51
N GLU A 259 -2.71 1.17 1.62
CA GLU A 259 -1.64 1.66 0.76
C GLU A 259 -0.34 0.87 0.92
N SER A 260 -0.12 0.26 2.09
CA SER A 260 1.08 -0.54 2.38
C SER A 260 1.27 -1.71 1.42
N CYS A 261 0.18 -2.18 0.82
CA CYS A 261 0.18 -3.29 -0.13
C CYS A 261 -0.29 -2.86 -1.52
N HIS A 262 -1.33 -2.02 -1.60
CA HIS A 262 -1.94 -1.64 -2.88
C HIS A 262 -1.23 -0.49 -3.59
N VAL A 263 -0.37 0.27 -2.91
CA VAL A 263 0.50 1.27 -3.55
C VAL A 263 1.92 0.72 -3.54
N LEU A 264 2.44 0.35 -4.71
CA LEU A 264 3.78 -0.22 -4.80
C LEU A 264 4.82 0.80 -4.37
N THR A 265 5.87 0.37 -3.67
CA THR A 265 7.03 1.19 -3.32
C THR A 265 8.32 0.62 -3.88
N ASN A 266 9.31 1.49 -4.10
CA ASN A 266 10.70 1.06 -4.22
C ASN A 266 11.34 1.02 -2.81
N TRP A 267 12.54 0.46 -2.68
CA TRP A 267 13.23 0.33 -1.38
C TRP A 267 13.47 1.65 -0.64
N ASN A 268 13.51 2.79 -1.35
CA ASN A 268 13.69 4.10 -0.75
C ASN A 268 12.37 4.82 -0.48
N HIS A 269 11.24 4.25 -0.91
CA HIS A 269 9.90 4.82 -0.77
C HIS A 269 9.82 6.23 -1.37
N THR A 270 10.42 6.40 -2.54
CA THR A 270 10.44 7.68 -3.26
C THR A 270 9.55 7.65 -4.50
N TYR A 271 8.91 8.79 -4.77
CA TYR A 271 8.04 8.96 -5.91
C TYR A 271 8.81 9.00 -7.24
N GLN A 272 8.35 8.24 -8.24
CA GLN A 272 8.94 8.15 -9.57
C GLN A 272 8.01 8.66 -10.69
N GLY A 273 6.84 9.18 -10.32
CA GLY A 273 5.82 9.65 -11.27
C GLY A 273 6.11 10.99 -11.94
N GLN A 274 5.09 11.71 -12.40
CA GLN A 274 5.24 12.98 -13.13
C GLN A 274 4.75 14.21 -12.37
N ASP A 275 4.05 14.04 -11.25
CA ASP A 275 3.69 15.18 -10.41
C ASP A 275 4.96 15.85 -9.85
N VAL A 276 5.08 17.16 -10.10
CA VAL A 276 6.22 17.97 -9.68
C VAL A 276 6.04 18.56 -8.28
N THR A 277 4.83 18.49 -7.71
CA THR A 277 4.60 18.92 -6.32
C THR A 277 5.11 17.89 -5.32
N ILE A 278 5.37 16.65 -5.76
CA ILE A 278 5.90 15.56 -4.94
C ILE A 278 7.42 15.43 -5.19
N PRO A 279 8.28 15.81 -4.22
CA PRO A 279 9.73 15.75 -4.39
C PRO A 279 10.24 14.33 -4.61
N LYS A 280 11.07 14.13 -5.65
CA LYS A 280 11.64 12.81 -6.00
C LYS A 280 12.62 12.24 -4.96
N SER A 281 13.10 13.09 -4.05
CA SER A 281 14.02 12.72 -2.97
C SER A 281 13.32 12.52 -1.63
N GLU A 282 12.04 12.87 -1.52
CA GLU A 282 11.29 12.68 -0.30
C GLU A 282 10.86 11.20 -0.18
N VAL A 283 11.02 10.67 1.03
CA VAL A 283 10.65 9.30 1.40
C VAL A 283 9.20 9.25 1.89
N GLY A 284 8.62 8.06 1.94
CA GLY A 284 7.23 7.87 2.40
C GLY A 284 6.19 7.94 1.29
N HIS A 285 6.63 7.89 0.03
CA HIS A 285 5.77 7.93 -1.16
C HIS A 285 5.74 6.59 -1.89
N GLY A 286 4.60 6.32 -2.52
CA GLY A 286 4.48 5.28 -3.54
C GLY A 286 5.38 5.53 -4.75
N LEU A 287 5.67 4.49 -5.52
CA LEU A 287 6.33 4.59 -6.83
C LEU A 287 5.61 5.59 -7.74
N THR A 288 4.28 5.51 -7.78
CA THR A 288 3.38 6.38 -8.53
C THR A 288 2.06 6.48 -7.78
N HIS A 289 1.19 7.43 -8.15
CA HIS A 289 -0.17 7.49 -7.65
C HIS A 289 -1.05 6.43 -8.35
N ARG A 290 -0.84 5.15 -8.02
CA ARG A 290 -1.58 4.01 -8.57
C ARG A 290 -1.86 2.94 -7.52
N LEU A 291 -3.10 2.44 -7.51
CA LEU A 291 -3.49 1.22 -6.82
C LEU A 291 -3.31 0.00 -7.74
N THR A 292 -2.94 -1.13 -7.16
CA THR A 292 -2.85 -2.41 -7.87
C THR A 292 -3.30 -3.59 -7.03
N THR A 293 -3.88 -4.60 -7.69
CA THR A 293 -4.12 -5.94 -7.11
C THR A 293 -2.99 -6.93 -7.48
N GLN A 294 -2.08 -6.54 -8.37
CA GLN A 294 -0.89 -7.30 -8.77
C GLN A 294 0.28 -6.95 -7.84
N ILE A 295 0.26 -7.51 -6.63
CA ILE A 295 1.20 -7.19 -5.56
C ILE A 295 2.35 -8.20 -5.59
N PRO A 296 3.57 -7.82 -6.05
CA PRO A 296 4.71 -8.71 -6.08
C PRO A 296 5.22 -8.99 -4.66
N PHE A 297 5.91 -10.11 -4.48
CA PHE A 297 6.53 -10.49 -3.20
C PHE A 297 7.50 -9.43 -2.67
N THR A 298 8.10 -8.61 -3.55
CA THR A 298 8.98 -7.49 -3.16
C THR A 298 8.25 -6.41 -2.35
N GLN A 299 6.93 -6.25 -2.55
CA GLN A 299 6.10 -5.37 -1.74
C GLN A 299 5.91 -5.97 -0.33
N CYS A 300 5.66 -7.28 -0.24
CA CYS A 300 5.59 -8.00 1.04
C CYS A 300 6.93 -7.88 1.78
N ASN A 301 8.04 -7.99 1.05
CA ASN A 301 9.40 -7.88 1.56
C ASN A 301 9.75 -6.47 2.06
N GLN A 302 8.91 -5.44 1.88
CA GLN A 302 9.13 -4.16 2.56
C GLN A 302 9.04 -4.30 4.09
N CYS A 303 8.28 -5.30 4.58
CA CYS A 303 8.14 -5.59 6.01
C CYS A 303 8.48 -7.03 6.38
N HIS A 304 8.11 -8.00 5.54
CA HIS A 304 8.47 -9.41 5.71
C HIS A 304 9.90 -9.68 5.24
N ASN A 305 10.48 -10.77 5.73
CA ASN A 305 11.84 -11.18 5.38
C ASN A 305 12.92 -10.11 5.65
N GLN A 306 12.65 -9.22 6.59
CA GLN A 306 13.57 -8.17 7.04
C GLN A 306 14.50 -8.62 8.18
N GLY A 307 14.20 -9.77 8.80
CA GLY A 307 14.87 -10.27 9.99
C GLY A 307 13.98 -11.20 10.80
N MET A 308 14.47 -11.58 11.98
CA MET A 308 13.79 -12.53 12.86
C MET A 308 13.54 -11.96 14.26
N PRO A 309 12.36 -12.22 14.87
CA PRO A 309 12.13 -11.90 16.26
C PRO A 309 12.88 -12.86 17.20
N ASP A 310 13.62 -12.32 18.15
CA ASP A 310 14.10 -13.02 19.34
C ASP A 310 13.04 -12.91 20.44
N LEU A 311 12.24 -13.97 20.59
CA LEU A 311 11.14 -14.01 21.56
C LEU A 311 11.60 -14.09 23.02
N TYR A 312 12.84 -14.54 23.27
CA TYR A 312 13.38 -14.62 24.63
C TYR A 312 13.64 -13.21 25.18
N ASN A 313 14.31 -12.38 24.38
CA ASN A 313 14.65 -10.99 24.75
C ASN A 313 13.66 -9.93 24.23
N ILE A 314 12.68 -10.33 23.41
CA ILE A 314 11.71 -9.46 22.74
C ILE A 314 12.42 -8.38 21.92
N GLN A 315 13.27 -8.84 21.00
CA GLN A 315 14.03 -7.96 20.10
C GLN A 315 13.83 -8.40 18.65
N PHE A 316 13.75 -7.44 17.74
CA PHE A 316 13.80 -7.75 16.31
C PHE A 316 15.25 -7.71 15.84
N LYS A 317 15.75 -8.81 15.29
CA LYS A 317 17.10 -8.91 14.73
C LYS A 317 17.00 -8.81 13.21
N ALA A 318 17.39 -7.67 12.66
CA ALA A 318 17.47 -7.48 11.21
C ALA A 318 18.41 -8.53 10.59
N ARG A 319 18.08 -8.97 9.37
CA ARG A 319 18.95 -9.89 8.63
C ARG A 319 20.25 -9.17 8.21
N PRO A 320 21.41 -9.84 8.31
CA PRO A 320 22.70 -9.21 8.04
C PRO A 320 22.94 -8.89 6.56
N ASP A 321 22.27 -9.58 5.64
CA ASP A 321 22.42 -9.43 4.19
C ASP A 321 21.39 -8.47 3.56
N LEU A 322 20.68 -7.66 4.37
CA LEU A 322 19.62 -6.77 3.87
C LEU A 322 20.11 -5.81 2.77
N ALA A 323 21.37 -5.35 2.85
CA ALA A 323 21.95 -4.50 1.82
C ALA A 323 22.02 -5.18 0.44
N ARG A 324 22.27 -6.50 0.39
CA ARG A 324 22.26 -7.30 -0.85
C ARG A 324 20.84 -7.40 -1.39
N VAL A 325 19.86 -7.69 -0.53
CA VAL A 325 18.45 -7.81 -0.92
C VAL A 325 17.90 -6.49 -1.50
N LYS A 326 18.31 -5.35 -0.94
CA LYS A 326 17.89 -4.03 -1.43
C LYS A 326 18.35 -3.70 -2.85
N VAL A 327 19.42 -4.33 -3.32
CA VAL A 327 19.99 -4.09 -4.66
C VAL A 327 19.74 -5.24 -5.63
N SER A 328 18.97 -6.27 -5.23
CA SER A 328 18.60 -7.36 -6.13
C SER A 328 17.73 -6.85 -7.27
N SER A 329 17.78 -7.57 -8.40
CA SER A 329 17.00 -7.26 -9.60
C SER A 329 15.50 -7.11 -9.29
N GLY A 330 14.76 -6.35 -10.09
CA GLY A 330 13.31 -6.26 -9.91
C GLY A 330 12.60 -7.62 -10.06
N PRO A 331 11.37 -7.79 -9.55
CA PRO A 331 10.66 -9.09 -9.44
C PRO A 331 10.45 -9.84 -10.77
N ASN A 332 10.58 -9.15 -11.92
CA ASN A 332 10.43 -9.71 -13.27
C ASN A 332 11.74 -10.22 -13.89
N GLN A 333 12.86 -10.13 -13.17
CA GLN A 333 14.19 -10.50 -13.68
C GLN A 333 14.98 -11.42 -12.73
N GLU A 334 14.39 -11.80 -11.59
CA GLU A 334 15.06 -12.66 -10.61
C GLU A 334 14.96 -14.14 -10.99
N SER A 335 16.09 -14.86 -10.88
CA SER A 335 16.11 -16.31 -10.93
C SER A 335 15.47 -16.92 -9.67
N LEU A 336 15.20 -18.22 -9.68
CA LEU A 336 14.71 -18.93 -8.48
C LEU A 336 15.69 -18.80 -7.31
N ASP A 337 17.00 -18.84 -7.59
CA ASP A 337 18.05 -18.69 -6.58
C ASP A 337 18.05 -17.27 -5.99
N ASP A 338 17.87 -16.24 -6.83
CA ASP A 338 17.76 -14.85 -6.36
C ASP A 338 16.53 -14.69 -5.46
N ARG A 339 15.36 -15.19 -5.91
CA ARG A 339 14.12 -15.16 -5.13
C ARG A 339 14.29 -15.91 -3.81
N LEU A 340 14.91 -17.09 -3.82
CA LEU A 340 15.19 -17.86 -2.60
C LEU A 340 16.02 -17.03 -1.65
N GLN A 341 17.13 -16.45 -2.10
CA GLN A 341 17.99 -15.62 -1.25
C GLN A 341 17.27 -14.38 -0.72
N ASN A 342 16.33 -13.81 -1.48
CA ASN A 342 15.59 -12.61 -1.08
C ASN A 342 14.46 -12.92 -0.11
N ALA A 343 13.75 -14.04 -0.30
CA ALA A 343 12.77 -14.57 0.65
C ALA A 343 13.41 -15.25 1.87
N TYR A 344 14.70 -15.61 1.78
CA TYR A 344 15.39 -16.42 2.79
C TYR A 344 15.35 -15.78 4.18
N GLN A 345 15.02 -16.61 5.17
CA GLN A 345 15.25 -16.37 6.59
C GLN A 345 15.96 -17.60 7.17
N PRO A 346 17.02 -17.44 7.99
CA PRO A 346 17.76 -18.56 8.56
C PRO A 346 16.88 -19.60 9.27
N GLY A 347 16.85 -20.83 8.79
CA GLY A 347 16.05 -21.92 9.38
C GLY A 347 14.61 -22.02 8.89
N MET A 348 14.15 -21.16 7.97
CA MET A 348 12.89 -21.37 7.26
C MET A 348 13.04 -22.40 6.14
N VAL A 349 12.02 -23.24 5.97
CA VAL A 349 12.00 -24.27 4.93
C VAL A 349 11.06 -23.83 3.83
N PHE A 350 11.53 -23.92 2.58
CA PHE A 350 10.75 -23.50 1.42
C PHE A 350 10.67 -24.63 0.41
N THR A 351 9.51 -24.76 -0.21
CA THR A 351 9.31 -25.52 -1.46
C THR A 351 9.51 -24.63 -2.67
N GLN A 352 9.69 -25.24 -3.85
CA GLN A 352 9.86 -24.48 -5.10
C GLN A 352 8.72 -23.48 -5.34
N CYS A 353 7.44 -23.89 -5.15
CA CYS A 353 6.31 -22.99 -5.38
C CYS A 353 6.25 -21.82 -4.39
N GLU A 354 6.67 -22.02 -3.14
CA GLU A 354 6.73 -20.95 -2.12
C GLU A 354 7.79 -19.87 -2.45
N VAL A 355 8.73 -20.17 -3.35
CA VAL A 355 9.77 -19.23 -3.80
C VAL A 355 9.46 -18.68 -5.19
N GLU A 356 8.96 -19.53 -6.09
CA GLU A 356 8.70 -19.21 -7.48
C GLU A 356 7.45 -18.33 -7.67
N LEU A 357 6.39 -18.60 -6.89
CA LEU A 357 5.15 -17.83 -6.92
C LEU A 357 5.25 -16.55 -6.09
N ASP A 358 4.37 -15.59 -6.36
CA ASP A 358 4.23 -14.40 -5.51
C ASP A 358 3.36 -14.71 -4.29
N CYS A 359 3.61 -14.04 -3.17
CA CYS A 359 2.97 -14.37 -1.88
C CYS A 359 1.44 -14.44 -1.99
N ILE A 360 0.83 -13.54 -2.78
CA ILE A 360 -0.62 -13.46 -2.98
C ILE A 360 -1.21 -14.59 -3.84
N ASP A 361 -0.37 -15.39 -4.51
CA ASP A 361 -0.81 -16.59 -5.23
C ASP A 361 -1.22 -17.70 -4.23
N CYS A 362 -0.64 -17.69 -3.02
CA CYS A 362 -1.01 -18.60 -1.93
C CYS A 362 -1.82 -17.88 -0.84
N HIS A 363 -1.35 -16.72 -0.35
CA HIS A 363 -2.04 -15.95 0.67
C HIS A 363 -3.32 -15.32 0.10
N THR A 364 -4.45 -15.88 0.52
CA THR A 364 -5.77 -15.55 0.01
C THR A 364 -6.27 -14.22 0.57
N ARG A 365 -7.40 -13.72 0.04
CA ARG A 365 -8.01 -12.48 0.52
C ARG A 365 -8.36 -12.59 2.00
N GLN A 366 -8.99 -13.69 2.43
CA GLN A 366 -9.36 -13.86 3.84
C GLN A 366 -8.15 -14.00 4.77
N ASP A 367 -7.01 -14.45 4.25
CA ASP A 367 -5.78 -14.57 5.04
C ASP A 367 -5.12 -13.20 5.26
N VAL A 368 -5.04 -12.40 4.19
CA VAL A 368 -4.35 -11.11 4.18
C VAL A 368 -5.23 -9.97 4.69
N MET A 369 -6.47 -9.90 4.19
CA MET A 369 -7.42 -8.82 4.45
C MET A 369 -8.44 -9.19 5.54
N GLY A 370 -8.33 -10.36 6.15
CA GLY A 370 -9.21 -10.81 7.22
C GLY A 370 -10.55 -11.35 6.75
N ASP A 371 -11.25 -11.99 7.68
CA ASP A 371 -12.52 -12.68 7.47
C ASP A 371 -13.60 -12.28 8.49
N GLY A 372 -13.38 -11.16 9.19
CA GLY A 372 -14.26 -10.66 10.22
C GLY A 372 -14.00 -11.25 11.62
N HIS A 373 -13.06 -12.19 11.77
CA HIS A 373 -12.76 -12.83 13.06
C HIS A 373 -11.38 -12.44 13.60
N LEU A 374 -11.31 -12.26 14.92
CA LEU A 374 -10.05 -12.08 15.63
C LEU A 374 -9.52 -13.44 16.10
N TYR A 375 -8.23 -13.70 15.85
CA TYR A 375 -7.60 -14.99 16.14
C TYR A 375 -6.53 -14.89 17.21
N ALA A 376 -6.58 -15.79 18.19
CA ALA A 376 -5.65 -15.79 19.33
C ALA A 376 -4.25 -16.31 18.98
N TRP A 377 -4.07 -16.86 17.79
CA TRP A 377 -2.81 -17.40 17.26
C TRP A 377 -2.89 -17.61 15.75
N GLU A 378 -1.74 -17.70 15.09
CA GLU A 378 -1.63 -17.80 13.63
C GLU A 378 -2.21 -19.09 13.05
N TYR A 379 -2.13 -20.22 13.75
CA TYR A 379 -2.63 -21.52 13.24
C TYR A 379 -4.14 -21.52 12.97
N GLN A 380 -4.91 -20.66 13.63
CA GLN A 380 -6.34 -20.50 13.34
C GLN A 380 -6.60 -19.74 12.04
N THR A 381 -5.73 -18.80 11.64
CA THR A 381 -5.97 -17.97 10.46
C THR A 381 -5.74 -18.74 9.16
N VAL A 382 -4.79 -19.69 9.16
CA VAL A 382 -4.30 -20.35 7.93
C VAL A 382 -5.44 -20.76 6.99
N LYS A 383 -5.51 -20.14 5.81
CA LYS A 383 -6.60 -20.33 4.84
C LYS A 383 -6.32 -21.35 3.75
N ILE A 384 -5.04 -21.60 3.49
CA ILE A 384 -4.59 -22.50 2.44
C ILE A 384 -3.51 -23.44 2.96
N GLN A 385 -3.50 -24.67 2.45
CA GLN A 385 -2.52 -25.71 2.68
C GLN A 385 -2.19 -26.42 1.37
N CYS A 386 -1.08 -27.16 1.34
CA CYS A 386 -0.64 -27.88 0.14
C CYS A 386 -1.74 -28.82 -0.43
N PHE A 387 -2.50 -29.48 0.45
CA PHE A 387 -3.55 -30.41 0.03
C PHE A 387 -4.78 -29.72 -0.59
N ASP A 388 -4.97 -28.41 -0.37
CA ASP A 388 -6.06 -27.67 -1.03
C ASP A 388 -5.82 -27.63 -2.55
N CYS A 389 -4.57 -27.44 -2.97
CA CYS A 389 -4.16 -27.41 -4.38
C CYS A 389 -3.85 -28.80 -4.93
N HIS A 390 -3.09 -29.61 -4.19
CA HIS A 390 -2.56 -30.87 -4.70
C HIS A 390 -3.43 -32.10 -4.37
N GLY A 391 -4.41 -31.96 -3.48
CA GLY A 391 -5.19 -33.07 -2.94
C GLY A 391 -4.36 -34.02 -2.06
N THR A 392 -4.90 -35.21 -1.84
CA THR A 392 -4.20 -36.32 -1.16
C THR A 392 -4.19 -37.56 -2.06
N LYS A 393 -3.61 -38.68 -1.61
CA LYS A 393 -3.71 -39.96 -2.33
C LYS A 393 -5.16 -40.46 -2.50
N LYS A 394 -6.09 -39.99 -1.67
CA LYS A 394 -7.47 -40.48 -1.63
C LYS A 394 -8.50 -39.46 -2.09
N THR A 395 -8.15 -38.17 -2.04
CA THR A 395 -9.08 -37.07 -2.30
C THR A 395 -8.47 -36.12 -3.31
N THR A 396 -9.25 -35.72 -4.31
CA THR A 396 -8.87 -34.63 -5.21
C THR A 396 -9.10 -33.28 -4.52
N PRO A 397 -8.48 -32.20 -5.03
CA PRO A 397 -8.81 -30.83 -4.63
C PRO A 397 -10.31 -30.55 -4.66
N ALA A 398 -10.78 -29.73 -3.72
CA ALA A 398 -12.16 -29.27 -3.71
C ALA A 398 -12.36 -28.22 -4.81
N ALA A 399 -13.54 -28.27 -5.43
CA ALA A 399 -13.87 -27.41 -6.55
C ALA A 399 -15.32 -26.99 -6.50
N ARG A 400 -15.60 -25.84 -7.10
CA ARG A 400 -16.97 -25.42 -7.43
C ARG A 400 -17.09 -25.15 -8.91
N THR A 401 -18.32 -25.18 -9.41
CA THR A 401 -18.64 -24.74 -10.77
C THR A 401 -19.22 -23.33 -10.71
N VAL A 402 -18.80 -22.44 -11.59
CA VAL A 402 -19.38 -21.10 -11.73
C VAL A 402 -20.76 -21.22 -12.36
N SER A 403 -21.77 -20.64 -11.72
CA SER A 403 -23.18 -20.81 -12.11
C SER A 403 -23.93 -19.51 -12.36
N SER A 404 -23.35 -18.35 -12.00
CA SER A 404 -23.97 -17.03 -12.16
C SER A 404 -22.93 -16.03 -12.66
N LEU A 405 -23.40 -14.97 -13.34
CA LEU A 405 -22.56 -13.81 -13.69
C LEU A 405 -22.35 -12.86 -12.49
N ASP A 406 -23.24 -12.90 -11.50
CA ASP A 406 -23.15 -12.08 -10.27
C ASP A 406 -22.16 -12.67 -9.24
N ASP A 407 -21.26 -13.53 -9.70
CA ASP A 407 -20.30 -14.24 -8.85
C ASP A 407 -19.07 -13.37 -8.59
N LEU A 408 -18.57 -13.39 -7.35
CA LEU A 408 -17.36 -12.66 -6.96
C LEU A 408 -16.17 -13.00 -7.88
N ALA A 409 -16.10 -14.22 -8.41
CA ALA A 409 -15.04 -14.63 -9.32
C ALA A 409 -14.98 -13.78 -10.62
N PHE A 410 -16.12 -13.27 -11.10
CA PHE A 410 -16.15 -12.37 -12.26
C PHE A 410 -15.62 -10.99 -11.92
N GLU A 411 -15.90 -10.49 -10.72
CA GLU A 411 -15.38 -9.21 -10.24
C GLU A 411 -13.87 -9.28 -10.02
N GLU A 412 -13.37 -10.38 -9.42
CA GLU A 412 -11.94 -10.60 -9.24
C GLU A 412 -11.19 -10.76 -10.57
N GLU A 413 -11.82 -11.35 -11.60
CA GLU A 413 -11.28 -11.36 -12.97
C GLU A 413 -11.23 -9.96 -13.58
N GLN A 414 -12.28 -9.16 -13.40
CA GLN A 414 -12.35 -7.81 -13.97
C GLN A 414 -11.24 -6.89 -13.42
N VAL A 415 -10.89 -7.02 -12.14
CA VAL A 415 -9.88 -6.18 -11.49
C VAL A 415 -8.46 -6.75 -11.58
N ASN A 416 -8.28 -7.93 -12.17
CA ASN A 416 -6.95 -8.49 -12.43
C ASN A 416 -6.84 -9.03 -13.88
N PRO A 417 -6.21 -8.28 -14.78
CA PRO A 417 -6.12 -8.65 -16.20
C PRO A 417 -5.27 -9.90 -16.46
N ASN A 418 -4.53 -10.39 -15.47
CA ASN A 418 -3.76 -11.63 -15.57
C ASN A 418 -4.64 -12.88 -15.47
N PHE A 419 -5.90 -12.75 -15.05
CA PHE A 419 -6.78 -13.89 -14.92
C PHE A 419 -7.28 -14.31 -16.30
N PRO A 420 -7.37 -15.62 -16.58
CA PRO A 420 -8.03 -16.06 -17.80
C PRO A 420 -9.49 -15.60 -17.78
N ARG A 421 -10.06 -15.29 -18.95
CA ARG A 421 -11.46 -14.87 -19.06
C ARG A 421 -12.40 -15.91 -18.45
N LEU A 422 -13.25 -15.52 -17.50
CA LEU A 422 -14.15 -16.43 -16.80
C LEU A 422 -15.42 -16.72 -17.61
N LYS A 423 -15.96 -17.93 -17.46
CA LYS A 423 -17.24 -18.35 -18.05
C LYS A 423 -18.08 -19.14 -17.06
N ILE A 424 -19.40 -19.06 -17.23
CA ILE A 424 -20.32 -19.99 -16.56
C ILE A 424 -19.95 -21.42 -16.98
N GLY A 425 -19.86 -22.32 -16.00
CA GLY A 425 -19.44 -23.70 -16.17
C GLY A 425 -17.95 -23.95 -15.87
N ASP A 426 -17.13 -22.90 -15.74
CA ASP A 426 -15.73 -23.07 -15.32
C ASP A 426 -15.65 -23.67 -13.91
N GLN A 427 -14.66 -24.54 -13.68
CA GLN A 427 -14.39 -25.11 -12.36
C GLN A 427 -13.29 -24.32 -11.67
N LEU A 428 -13.61 -23.74 -10.51
CA LEU A 428 -12.67 -23.01 -9.67
C LEU A 428 -12.24 -23.88 -8.49
N LEU A 429 -10.95 -23.83 -8.17
CA LEU A 429 -10.45 -24.46 -6.95
C LEU A 429 -10.99 -23.71 -5.72
N LYS A 430 -11.25 -24.47 -4.65
CA LYS A 430 -11.77 -23.94 -3.39
C LYS A 430 -10.95 -24.51 -2.24
N THR A 431 -10.57 -23.68 -1.28
CA THR A 431 -9.87 -24.12 -0.07
C THR A 431 -10.80 -24.98 0.79
N ALA A 432 -10.24 -25.78 1.70
CA ALA A 432 -11.01 -26.57 2.65
C ALA A 432 -11.89 -25.71 3.58
N LYS A 433 -11.49 -24.44 3.83
CA LYS A 433 -12.29 -23.45 4.56
C LYS A 433 -13.34 -22.74 3.70
N GLY A 434 -13.32 -23.01 2.41
CA GLY A 434 -14.37 -22.64 1.48
C GLY A 434 -14.18 -21.31 0.77
N GLU A 435 -12.98 -20.75 0.79
CA GLU A 435 -12.62 -19.60 -0.04
C GLU A 435 -12.30 -20.07 -1.46
N GLU A 436 -12.76 -19.31 -2.44
CA GLU A 436 -12.64 -19.64 -3.85
C GLU A 436 -11.42 -18.94 -4.44
N LEU A 437 -10.74 -19.63 -5.35
CA LEU A 437 -9.49 -19.16 -5.94
C LEU A 437 -9.69 -19.03 -7.46
N PRO A 438 -10.29 -17.93 -7.96
CA PRO A 438 -10.68 -17.83 -9.37
C PRO A 438 -9.50 -17.78 -10.35
N TYR A 439 -8.29 -17.58 -9.85
CA TYR A 439 -7.04 -17.67 -10.59
C TYR A 439 -6.53 -19.12 -10.73
N ILE A 440 -7.15 -20.08 -10.02
CA ILE A 440 -6.88 -21.51 -10.13
C ILE A 440 -8.09 -22.22 -10.74
N ARG A 441 -7.95 -22.69 -11.98
CA ARG A 441 -9.04 -23.28 -12.76
C ARG A 441 -8.68 -24.64 -13.31
N ARG A 442 -9.71 -25.44 -13.60
CA ARG A 442 -9.53 -26.70 -14.30
C ARG A 442 -9.66 -26.51 -15.81
N ASP A 443 -8.69 -27.02 -16.56
CA ASP A 443 -8.74 -27.12 -18.02
C ASP A 443 -8.46 -28.56 -18.50
N ALA A 444 -8.13 -28.72 -19.78
CA ALA A 444 -7.86 -30.03 -20.39
C ALA A 444 -6.60 -30.72 -19.83
N GLU A 445 -5.63 -29.98 -19.32
CA GLU A 445 -4.38 -30.51 -18.76
C GLU A 445 -4.49 -30.82 -17.26
N GLY A 446 -5.45 -30.20 -16.57
CA GLY A 446 -5.71 -30.46 -15.15
C GLY A 446 -6.02 -29.18 -14.40
N TRP A 447 -5.51 -29.06 -13.17
CA TRP A 447 -5.62 -27.85 -12.37
C TRP A 447 -4.49 -26.90 -12.70
N VAL A 448 -4.82 -25.64 -12.92
CA VAL A 448 -3.89 -24.63 -13.40
C VAL A 448 -4.02 -23.37 -12.57
N LEU A 449 -2.92 -22.93 -11.99
CA LEU A 449 -2.79 -21.62 -11.36
C LEU A 449 -2.27 -20.62 -12.39
N ASN A 450 -2.91 -19.46 -12.47
CA ASN A 450 -2.39 -18.30 -13.20
C ASN A 450 -1.91 -17.29 -12.17
N SER A 451 -0.64 -16.90 -12.23
CA SER A 451 -0.07 -15.96 -11.25
C SER A 451 -0.83 -14.65 -11.29
N LYS A 452 -1.23 -14.15 -10.12
CA LYS A 452 -1.93 -12.88 -9.96
C LYS A 452 -1.07 -11.70 -10.38
N VAL A 453 0.26 -11.84 -10.32
CA VAL A 453 1.21 -10.76 -10.60
C VAL A 453 1.72 -10.84 -12.03
N LYS A 454 2.14 -12.04 -12.48
CA LYS A 454 2.84 -12.21 -13.77
C LYS A 454 1.95 -12.75 -14.88
N GLY A 455 0.78 -13.33 -14.57
CA GLY A 455 -0.06 -14.04 -15.54
C GLY A 455 0.54 -15.36 -16.05
N GLU A 456 1.68 -15.77 -15.50
CA GLU A 456 2.32 -17.05 -15.84
C GLU A 456 1.45 -18.23 -15.41
N ARG A 457 1.44 -19.27 -16.24
CA ARG A 457 0.61 -20.45 -16.10
C ARG A 457 1.39 -21.59 -15.44
N TYR A 458 0.88 -22.11 -14.33
CA TYR A 458 1.48 -23.19 -13.56
C TYR A 458 0.53 -24.38 -13.47
N LEU A 459 0.94 -25.54 -13.98
CA LEU A 459 0.20 -26.78 -13.80
C LEU A 459 0.37 -27.27 -12.36
N ILE A 460 -0.73 -27.58 -11.68
CA ILE A 460 -0.73 -28.09 -10.32
C ILE A 460 -0.67 -29.62 -10.36
N PRO A 461 0.46 -30.26 -10.00
CA PRO A 461 0.57 -31.71 -9.95
C PRO A 461 -0.32 -32.26 -8.84
N LEU A 462 -1.06 -33.35 -9.11
CA LEU A 462 -1.91 -33.98 -8.10
C LEU A 462 -1.14 -35.06 -7.34
N VAL A 463 -1.40 -35.16 -6.02
CA VAL A 463 -0.87 -36.25 -5.19
C VAL A 463 -1.48 -37.58 -5.61
N ASN A 464 -2.78 -37.59 -5.92
CA ASN A 464 -3.47 -38.78 -6.40
C ASN A 464 -2.86 -39.27 -7.73
N GLY A 465 -2.44 -40.54 -7.76
CA GLY A 465 -1.79 -41.15 -8.93
C GLY A 465 -0.30 -40.83 -9.08
N SER A 466 0.28 -40.03 -8.18
CA SER A 466 1.73 -39.74 -8.19
C SER A 466 2.54 -40.73 -7.34
N ALA A 467 3.88 -40.62 -7.42
CA ALA A 467 4.82 -41.37 -6.59
C ALA A 467 4.97 -40.82 -5.15
N CYS A 468 4.27 -39.73 -4.80
CA CYS A 468 4.30 -39.16 -3.45
C CYS A 468 4.03 -40.25 -2.40
N GLN A 469 4.79 -40.32 -1.31
CA GLN A 469 4.68 -41.37 -0.29
C GLN A 469 3.97 -40.91 0.99
N GLN A 470 3.48 -39.67 1.02
CA GLN A 470 2.91 -39.08 2.23
C GLN A 470 1.69 -39.84 2.78
N ASP A 471 1.54 -39.76 4.09
CA ASP A 471 0.36 -40.24 4.82
C ASP A 471 -0.80 -39.27 4.60
N PRO A 472 -1.95 -39.71 4.02
CA PRO A 472 -3.13 -38.86 3.85
C PRO A 472 -3.69 -38.27 5.15
N LYS A 473 -3.29 -38.79 6.32
CA LYS A 473 -3.65 -38.25 7.64
C LYS A 473 -2.68 -37.18 8.16
N ARG A 474 -1.56 -36.95 7.47
CA ARG A 474 -0.51 -35.98 7.83
C ARG A 474 -0.22 -35.09 6.63
N GLN A 475 -0.91 -33.96 6.57
CA GLN A 475 -0.92 -33.04 5.43
C GLN A 475 -0.57 -31.61 5.85
N THR A 476 0.24 -31.47 6.89
CA THR A 476 0.79 -30.15 7.26
C THR A 476 1.86 -29.74 6.25
N SER A 477 2.16 -28.43 6.17
CA SER A 477 3.29 -27.93 5.36
C SER A 477 4.59 -28.67 5.71
N ASN A 478 4.89 -28.86 7.00
CA ASN A 478 6.06 -29.59 7.48
C ASN A 478 6.15 -31.04 6.97
N ASP A 479 5.02 -31.69 6.70
CA ASP A 479 5.03 -33.04 6.12
C ASP A 479 5.41 -33.03 4.63
N CYS A 480 5.09 -31.94 3.92
CA CYS A 480 5.44 -31.72 2.51
C CYS A 480 6.90 -31.28 2.36
N HIS A 481 7.33 -30.35 3.22
CA HIS A 481 8.71 -29.85 3.23
C HIS A 481 9.75 -30.95 3.33
N LYS A 482 9.50 -32.05 4.05
CA LYS A 482 10.42 -33.20 4.16
C LYS A 482 10.92 -33.76 2.82
N CYS A 483 10.12 -33.64 1.76
CA CYS A 483 10.46 -34.16 0.43
C CYS A 483 10.59 -33.05 -0.63
N HIS A 484 10.07 -31.85 -0.34
CA HIS A 484 10.00 -30.73 -1.29
C HIS A 484 10.87 -29.53 -0.91
N ASP A 485 11.69 -29.64 0.16
CA ASP A 485 12.62 -28.60 0.58
C ASP A 485 13.65 -28.27 -0.52
N VAL A 486 13.64 -27.01 -0.96
CA VAL A 486 14.64 -26.42 -1.86
C VAL A 486 15.57 -25.43 -1.15
N SER A 487 15.29 -25.09 0.11
CA SER A 487 16.17 -24.21 0.90
C SER A 487 17.36 -24.94 1.49
N GLY A 488 17.33 -26.27 1.55
CA GLY A 488 18.42 -27.12 2.04
C GLY A 488 18.54 -27.12 3.56
N ASN A 489 17.48 -26.74 4.28
CA ASN A 489 17.47 -26.63 5.73
C ASN A 489 17.02 -27.91 6.44
N LEU A 490 16.30 -28.82 5.76
CA LEU A 490 15.92 -30.13 6.27
C LEU A 490 16.90 -31.24 5.86
N VAL A 491 17.60 -31.06 4.74
CA VAL A 491 18.56 -32.02 4.22
C VAL A 491 19.97 -31.60 4.63
N LYS A 492 20.57 -32.31 5.59
CA LYS A 492 22.01 -32.34 5.84
C LYS A 492 22.59 -33.69 5.45
#